data_AF-Q3JI57-F1
#
_entry.id   AF-Q3JI57-F1
#
_cell.length_a   1.000
_cell.length_b   1.000
_cell.length_c   1.000
_cell.angle_alpha   90.00
_cell.angle_beta   90.00
_cell.angle_gamma   90.00
#
_symmetry.space_group_name_H-M   'P 1'
#
loop_
_entity.id
_entity.type
_entity.pdbx_description
1 polymer ?
#
loop_
_entity_poly.entity_id
_entity_poly.type
_entity_poly.pdbx_seq_one_letter_code
_entity_poly.pdbx_strand_id
1 'polypeptide(L)'
;MNSQHARFIRPVLGTLCIVSLAALSGCRGDACFGFDGCFDDGGVQTVTLSGTAATGPALASATVNVDCARGSVATLSDGGGHYSVTFDAALPCAITVTSGGTSLHSLAYAGGTFNTTPQTELLLVYLAAQLGTSPARLIGDLPNSSRLQQALENQTNVQAAQTAVVANLQQRYAVMFAVPGFLTTPFFVGQPGVDSDLGALANAGAIDANGMPDALAVSLLQQAGAAHPL
;
A
#
# COMPACT_ATOMS: atom_id res chain seq x y z
N MET A 1 3.05 -53.78 -66.71
CA MET A 1 2.31 -52.93 -67.65
C MET A 1 2.49 -51.49 -67.17
N ASN A 2 3.56 -50.81 -67.58
CA ASN A 2 3.64 -49.95 -68.80
C ASN A 2 2.46 -48.95 -68.80
N SER A 3 2.61 -47.62 -68.78
CA SER A 3 3.60 -46.79 -69.48
C SER A 3 3.63 -45.37 -68.86
N GLN A 4 4.82 -44.81 -68.60
CA GLN A 4 5.43 -43.65 -69.29
C GLN A 4 4.63 -42.34 -69.34
N HIS A 5 5.22 -41.23 -68.87
CA HIS A 5 5.81 -40.19 -69.74
C HIS A 5 6.27 -38.97 -68.91
N ALA A 6 7.58 -38.73 -68.86
CA ALA A 6 8.15 -37.44 -68.54
C ALA A 6 8.20 -36.58 -69.81
N ARG A 7 7.69 -35.34 -69.77
CA ARG A 7 8.09 -34.27 -70.71
C ARG A 7 8.11 -32.90 -70.02
N PHE A 8 9.28 -32.30 -70.13
CA PHE A 8 9.71 -30.96 -69.77
C PHE A 8 9.15 -29.94 -70.78
N ILE A 9 8.50 -28.85 -70.36
CA ILE A 9 8.44 -27.55 -71.07
C ILE A 9 8.22 -26.41 -70.05
N ARG A 10 9.25 -25.58 -69.80
CA ARG A 10 9.14 -24.13 -69.51
C ARG A 10 9.18 -23.42 -70.88
N PRO A 11 8.68 -22.17 -71.10
CA PRO A 11 8.62 -21.02 -70.18
C PRO A 11 7.32 -20.19 -70.34
N VAL A 12 7.22 -19.04 -69.65
CA VAL A 12 6.86 -17.72 -70.24
C VAL A 12 6.71 -16.71 -69.10
N LEU A 13 7.51 -15.65 -69.17
CA LEU A 13 7.36 -14.42 -68.41
C LEU A 13 6.02 -13.75 -68.76
N GLY A 14 5.29 -13.32 -67.73
CA GLY A 14 4.12 -12.44 -67.85
C GLY A 14 4.13 -11.44 -66.70
N THR A 15 4.78 -10.31 -66.92
CA THR A 15 4.71 -9.09 -66.12
C THR A 15 3.29 -8.54 -66.06
N LEU A 16 2.78 -8.25 -64.86
CA LEU A 16 1.78 -7.20 -64.63
C LEU A 16 1.88 -6.70 -63.18
N CYS A 17 2.36 -5.45 -63.05
CA CYS A 17 2.28 -4.65 -61.84
C CYS A 17 0.83 -4.36 -61.48
N ILE A 18 0.44 -4.63 -60.24
CA ILE A 18 -0.60 -3.85 -59.56
C ILE A 18 -0.02 -3.42 -58.21
N VAL A 19 0.15 -2.12 -58.10
CA VAL A 19 0.47 -1.37 -56.88
C VAL A 19 -0.74 -1.50 -55.95
N SER A 20 -0.54 -2.14 -54.79
CA SER A 20 -1.47 -2.09 -53.68
C SER A 20 -0.74 -1.51 -52.46
N LEU A 21 -0.84 -0.19 -52.29
CA LEU A 21 -0.61 0.46 -51.00
C LEU A 21 -1.64 -0.08 -50.01
N ALA A 22 -1.24 -1.02 -49.17
CA ALA A 22 -1.96 -1.30 -47.93
C ALA A 22 -1.27 -0.46 -46.84
N ALA A 23 -1.96 0.60 -46.42
CA ALA A 23 -1.58 1.35 -45.23
C ALA A 23 -1.43 0.39 -44.04
N LEU A 24 -0.35 0.55 -43.28
CA LEU A 24 -0.25 0.02 -41.92
C LEU A 24 -1.34 0.69 -41.07
N SER A 25 -2.52 0.09 -41.00
CA SER A 25 -3.35 0.20 -39.81
C SER A 25 -2.89 -0.91 -38.88
N GLY A 26 -1.93 -0.59 -38.01
CA GLY A 26 -1.67 -1.41 -36.84
C GLY A 26 -2.94 -1.48 -36.01
N CYS A 27 -3.72 -2.55 -36.21
CA CYS A 27 -4.61 -3.00 -35.16
C CYS A 27 -3.71 -3.39 -33.99
N ARG A 28 -3.66 -2.52 -32.97
CA ARG A 28 -3.39 -2.91 -31.59
C ARG A 28 -4.45 -3.95 -31.21
N GLY A 29 -4.22 -5.19 -31.62
CA GLY A 29 -4.97 -6.34 -31.16
C GLY A 29 -4.42 -6.71 -29.80
N ASP A 30 -4.98 -6.14 -28.76
CA ASP A 30 -4.83 -6.66 -27.40
C ASP A 30 -5.63 -7.97 -27.36
N ALA A 31 -4.91 -9.09 -27.39
CA ALA A 31 -5.50 -10.40 -27.19
C ALA A 31 -5.50 -10.66 -25.68
N CYS A 32 -6.57 -10.25 -24.99
CA CYS A 32 -6.77 -10.55 -23.57
C CYS A 32 -7.00 -12.07 -23.42
N PHE A 33 -5.97 -12.80 -22.97
CA PHE A 33 -6.06 -14.18 -22.48
C PHE A 33 -5.78 -14.19 -20.98
N GLY A 34 -6.82 -14.21 -20.15
CA GLY A 34 -6.67 -14.36 -18.70
C GLY A 34 -7.77 -13.68 -17.90
N PHE A 35 -8.14 -14.30 -16.77
CA PHE A 35 -9.15 -13.81 -15.85
C PHE A 35 -8.56 -12.72 -14.94
N ASP A 36 -8.17 -11.57 -15.50
CA ASP A 36 -8.04 -10.29 -14.80
C ASP A 36 -7.83 -9.15 -15.81
N GLY A 37 -8.42 -7.97 -15.56
CA GLY A 37 -8.75 -6.95 -16.55
C GLY A 37 -7.59 -6.38 -17.40
N CYS A 38 -7.93 -5.92 -18.61
CA CYS A 38 -7.01 -5.24 -19.52
C CYS A 38 -6.68 -3.84 -18.93
N PHE A 39 -5.45 -3.61 -18.47
CA PHE A 39 -5.01 -2.32 -17.90
C PHE A 39 -4.54 -1.37 -19.01
N ASP A 40 -5.30 -0.31 -19.27
CA ASP A 40 -4.89 0.83 -20.10
C ASP A 40 -5.27 2.13 -19.35
N ASP A 41 -4.50 2.49 -18.30
CA ASP A 41 -4.30 3.88 -17.80
C ASP A 41 -3.28 3.97 -16.64
N GLY A 42 -2.01 3.61 -16.87
CA GLY A 42 -0.89 3.90 -15.96
C GLY A 42 -0.92 3.29 -14.54
N GLY A 43 -1.79 2.32 -14.26
CA GLY A 43 -1.88 1.64 -12.95
C GLY A 43 -2.89 2.25 -11.95
N VAL A 44 -3.85 3.07 -12.40
CA VAL A 44 -4.97 3.54 -11.55
C VAL A 44 -6.10 2.53 -11.65
N GLN A 45 -6.70 2.19 -10.51
CA GLN A 45 -7.82 1.27 -10.38
C GLN A 45 -8.79 1.75 -9.30
N THR A 46 -10.05 1.31 -9.35
CA THR A 46 -10.99 1.56 -8.25
C THR A 46 -10.57 0.75 -7.03
N VAL A 47 -10.18 1.43 -5.95
CA VAL A 47 -9.75 0.83 -4.68
C VAL A 47 -10.74 1.19 -3.59
N THR A 48 -11.06 0.23 -2.73
CA THR A 48 -11.78 0.48 -1.47
C THR A 48 -10.80 0.37 -0.31
N LEU A 49 -10.72 1.42 0.51
CA LEU A 49 -9.94 1.45 1.74
C LEU A 49 -10.87 1.66 2.93
N SER A 50 -10.61 0.93 4.00
CA SER A 50 -11.31 1.08 5.27
C SER A 50 -10.34 1.00 6.43
N GLY A 51 -10.76 1.39 7.63
CA GLY A 51 -9.90 1.33 8.80
C GLY A 51 -10.57 1.87 10.04
N THR A 52 -9.89 1.72 11.17
CA THR A 52 -10.27 2.34 12.44
C THR A 52 -9.16 3.30 12.87
N ALA A 53 -9.53 4.55 13.16
CA ALA A 53 -8.66 5.57 13.71
C ALA A 53 -8.84 5.67 15.23
N ALA A 54 -7.81 5.33 15.98
CA ALA A 54 -7.87 5.32 17.45
C ALA A 54 -6.50 5.52 18.10
N THR A 55 -6.48 6.19 19.24
CA THR A 55 -5.32 6.32 20.14
C THR A 55 -5.52 5.54 21.46
N GLY A 56 -6.41 4.54 21.43
CA GLY A 56 -7.09 3.98 22.60
C GLY A 56 -8.56 4.37 22.52
N PRO A 57 -8.93 5.64 22.78
CA PRO A 57 -10.24 6.16 22.40
C PRO A 57 -10.38 6.26 20.88
N ALA A 58 -11.62 6.11 20.39
CA ALA A 58 -11.95 6.36 19.00
C ALA A 58 -11.73 7.84 18.63
N LEU A 59 -11.07 8.08 17.50
CA LEU A 59 -10.99 9.42 16.93
C LEU A 59 -12.25 9.68 16.12
N ALA A 60 -13.31 10.15 16.79
CA ALA A 60 -14.58 10.44 16.14
C ALA A 60 -14.54 11.75 15.32
N SER A 61 -15.23 11.76 14.17
CA SER A 61 -15.30 12.93 13.28
C SER A 61 -13.92 13.47 12.87
N ALA A 62 -12.91 12.60 12.83
CA ALA A 62 -11.57 12.94 12.42
C ALA A 62 -11.51 13.07 10.90
N THR A 63 -10.73 14.03 10.40
CA THR A 63 -10.47 14.16 8.97
C THR A 63 -9.49 13.08 8.54
N VAL A 64 -9.92 12.21 7.62
CA VAL A 64 -9.11 11.13 7.03
C VAL A 64 -8.76 11.53 5.61
N ASN A 65 -7.50 11.87 5.37
CA ASN A 65 -6.96 12.10 4.04
C ASN A 65 -6.20 10.85 3.59
N VAL A 66 -6.42 10.45 2.35
CA VAL A 66 -5.68 9.37 1.71
C VAL A 66 -5.01 9.93 0.46
N ASP A 67 -3.68 9.90 0.45
CA ASP A 67 -2.84 10.39 -0.62
C ASP A 67 -2.03 9.22 -1.19
N CYS A 68 -2.34 8.84 -2.43
CA CYS A 68 -1.75 7.68 -3.08
C CYS A 68 -0.64 8.06 -4.07
N ALA A 69 0.07 7.07 -4.59
CA ALA A 69 1.03 7.26 -5.68
C ALA A 69 0.39 8.05 -6.84
N ARG A 70 -0.88 7.73 -7.15
CA ARG A 70 -1.79 8.59 -7.92
C ARG A 70 -3.19 8.54 -7.34
N GLY A 71 -3.88 9.67 -7.31
CA GLY A 71 -5.22 9.79 -6.73
C GLY A 71 -5.18 10.14 -5.24
N SER A 72 -6.19 10.86 -4.79
CA SER A 72 -6.34 11.29 -3.40
C SER A 72 -7.81 11.44 -3.07
N VAL A 73 -8.18 11.20 -1.81
CA VAL A 73 -9.55 11.39 -1.33
C VAL A 73 -9.54 11.78 0.14
N ALA A 74 -10.60 12.46 0.58
CA ALA A 74 -10.82 12.77 1.99
C ALA A 74 -12.20 12.27 2.44
N THR A 75 -12.28 11.80 3.68
CA THR A 75 -13.52 11.40 4.34
C THR A 75 -13.46 11.74 5.84
N LEU A 76 -14.52 11.44 6.57
CA LEU A 76 -14.57 11.55 8.03
C LEU A 76 -14.70 10.17 8.66
N SER A 77 -14.07 9.99 9.82
CA SER A 77 -14.37 8.84 10.67
C SER A 77 -15.72 9.01 11.39
N ASP A 78 -16.41 7.90 11.62
CA ASP A 78 -17.66 7.86 12.39
C ASP A 78 -17.42 7.97 13.92
N GLY A 79 -18.48 7.84 14.71
CA GLY A 79 -18.41 7.90 16.17
C GLY A 79 -17.56 6.81 16.82
N GLY A 80 -17.33 5.68 16.13
CA GLY A 80 -16.45 4.59 16.54
C GLY A 80 -15.02 4.72 15.99
N GLY A 81 -14.73 5.79 15.24
CA GLY A 81 -13.44 6.01 14.60
C GLY A 81 -13.28 5.25 13.28
N HIS A 82 -14.33 4.59 12.78
CA HIS A 82 -14.26 3.86 11.51
C HIS A 82 -14.35 4.79 10.33
N TYR A 83 -13.62 4.46 9.27
CA TYR A 83 -13.73 5.13 7.99
C TYR A 83 -13.74 4.11 6.85
N SER A 84 -14.39 4.48 5.75
CA SER A 84 -14.38 3.71 4.51
C SER A 84 -14.52 4.65 3.33
N VAL A 85 -13.75 4.41 2.28
CA VAL A 85 -13.77 5.21 1.06
C VAL A 85 -13.46 4.36 -0.16
N THR A 86 -14.13 4.64 -1.28
CA THR A 86 -13.88 4.01 -2.57
C THR A 86 -13.60 5.09 -3.60
N PHE A 87 -12.48 4.97 -4.31
CA PHE A 87 -12.01 5.96 -5.27
C PHE A 87 -10.99 5.35 -6.23
N ASP A 88 -10.73 6.03 -7.34
CA ASP A 88 -9.73 5.59 -8.32
C ASP A 88 -8.34 6.05 -7.90
N ALA A 89 -7.43 5.11 -7.70
CA ALA A 89 -6.08 5.36 -7.22
C ALA A 89 -5.05 4.34 -7.74
N ALA A 90 -3.78 4.74 -7.73
CA ALA A 90 -2.64 3.85 -7.82
C ALA A 90 -1.97 3.75 -6.45
N LEU A 91 -1.85 2.53 -5.93
CA LEU A 91 -1.19 2.23 -4.66
C LEU A 91 0.33 2.42 -4.75
N PRO A 92 1.05 2.54 -3.62
CA PRO A 92 0.56 2.59 -2.24
C PRO A 92 0.02 3.98 -1.86
N CYS A 93 -0.68 4.05 -0.73
CA CYS A 93 -1.25 5.28 -0.18
C CYS A 93 -0.77 5.58 1.24
N ALA A 94 -0.48 6.83 1.52
CA ALA A 94 -0.38 7.33 2.88
C ALA A 94 -1.77 7.75 3.37
N ILE A 95 -2.12 7.35 4.59
CA ILE A 95 -3.37 7.75 5.25
C ILE A 95 -3.00 8.70 6.38
N THR A 96 -3.60 9.88 6.40
CA THR A 96 -3.42 10.89 7.44
C THR A 96 -4.75 11.13 8.13
N VAL A 97 -4.80 10.90 9.44
CA VAL A 97 -5.99 11.16 10.27
C VAL A 97 -5.70 12.29 11.23
N THR A 98 -6.52 13.33 11.19
CA THR A 98 -6.36 14.51 12.06
C THR A 98 -7.59 14.74 12.91
N SER A 99 -7.42 14.90 14.23
CA SER A 99 -8.48 15.20 15.18
C SER A 99 -7.94 15.99 16.38
N GLY A 100 -8.58 17.12 16.72
CA GLY A 100 -8.30 17.84 17.97
C GLY A 100 -6.85 18.32 18.16
N GLY A 101 -6.07 18.47 17.08
CA GLY A 101 -4.64 18.81 17.14
C GLY A 101 -3.68 17.62 17.08
N THR A 102 -4.20 16.39 17.15
CA THR A 102 -3.45 15.15 16.95
C THR A 102 -3.51 14.74 15.48
N SER A 103 -2.38 14.30 14.94
CA SER A 103 -2.28 13.73 13.60
C SER A 103 -1.60 12.38 13.66
N LEU A 104 -2.26 11.35 13.14
CA LEU A 104 -1.74 10.00 13.02
C LEU A 104 -1.66 9.61 11.54
N HIS A 105 -0.67 8.80 11.22
CA HIS A 105 -0.39 8.35 9.88
C HIS A 105 -0.36 6.83 9.78
N SER A 106 -0.70 6.33 8.60
CA SER A 106 -0.67 4.92 8.24
C SER A 106 -0.33 4.75 6.75
N LEU A 107 -0.24 3.51 6.31
CA LEU A 107 0.11 3.10 4.95
C LEU A 107 -0.89 2.06 4.45
N ALA A 108 -1.35 2.21 3.22
CA ALA A 108 -2.08 1.19 2.48
C ALA A 108 -1.27 0.74 1.25
N TYR A 109 -0.86 -0.53 1.23
CA TYR A 109 -0.17 -1.13 0.07
C TYR A 109 -1.11 -1.91 -0.85
N ALA A 110 -2.37 -2.09 -0.45
CA ALA A 110 -3.42 -2.79 -1.18
C ALA A 110 -4.78 -2.14 -0.90
N GLY A 111 -5.84 -2.58 -1.57
CA GLY A 111 -7.21 -2.33 -1.10
C GLY A 111 -7.51 -3.16 0.16
N GLY A 112 -8.47 -2.71 0.96
CA GLY A 112 -8.90 -3.40 2.18
C GLY A 112 -8.76 -2.55 3.44
N THR A 113 -8.54 -3.22 4.57
CA THR A 113 -8.47 -2.56 5.87
C THR A 113 -7.04 -2.16 6.22
N PHE A 114 -6.86 -0.90 6.57
CA PHE A 114 -5.63 -0.30 7.06
C PHE A 114 -5.99 0.64 8.20
N ASN A 115 -5.60 0.30 9.42
CA ASN A 115 -5.93 1.10 10.60
C ASN A 115 -5.01 2.31 10.73
N THR A 116 -5.41 3.29 11.52
CA THR A 116 -4.57 4.45 11.84
C THR A 116 -4.47 4.60 13.36
N THR A 117 -3.35 4.17 13.92
CA THR A 117 -3.12 4.08 15.37
C THR A 117 -1.68 4.48 15.72
N PRO A 118 -1.34 4.64 17.01
CA PRO A 118 0.05 4.88 17.42
C PRO A 118 1.02 3.77 16.99
N GLN A 119 0.53 2.53 16.80
CA GLN A 119 1.37 1.46 16.26
C GLN A 119 1.69 1.66 14.78
N THR A 120 0.78 2.23 13.98
CA THR A 120 1.04 2.52 12.56
C THR A 120 1.99 3.70 12.37
N GLU A 121 1.97 4.68 13.26
CA GLU A 121 3.01 5.70 13.35
C GLU A 121 4.40 5.10 13.57
N LEU A 122 4.50 4.20 14.54
CA LEU A 122 5.72 3.48 14.87
C LEU A 122 6.21 2.61 13.70
N LEU A 123 5.30 2.02 12.93
CA LEU A 123 5.63 1.32 11.68
C LEU A 123 6.23 2.28 10.63
N LEU A 124 5.65 3.46 10.45
CA LEU A 124 6.18 4.46 9.52
C LEU A 124 7.54 5.00 9.96
N VAL A 125 7.77 5.17 11.27
CA VAL A 125 9.10 5.49 11.83
C VAL A 125 10.12 4.42 11.44
N TYR A 126 9.78 3.14 11.62
CA TYR A 126 10.66 2.03 11.27
C TYR A 126 10.96 2.01 9.76
N LEU A 127 9.92 2.03 8.91
CA LEU A 127 10.06 2.02 7.45
C LEU A 127 10.86 3.22 6.92
N ALA A 128 10.59 4.43 7.45
CA ALA A 128 11.33 5.62 7.09
C ALA A 128 12.81 5.48 7.41
N ALA A 129 13.15 4.92 8.58
CA ALA A 129 14.52 4.68 8.98
C ALA A 129 15.22 3.63 8.08
N GLN A 130 14.53 2.55 7.69
CA GLN A 130 15.06 1.57 6.73
C GLN A 130 15.39 2.21 5.37
N LEU A 131 14.58 3.19 4.95
CA LEU A 131 14.73 3.89 3.68
C LEU A 131 15.72 5.06 3.73
N GLY A 132 16.24 5.38 4.93
CA GLY A 132 17.14 6.51 5.16
C GLY A 132 16.45 7.87 5.04
N THR A 133 15.19 7.97 5.46
CA THR A 133 14.37 9.19 5.41
C THR A 133 13.67 9.45 6.76
N SER A 134 12.75 10.41 6.80
CA SER A 134 11.86 10.67 7.95
C SER A 134 10.40 10.35 7.61
N PRO A 135 9.52 10.09 8.59
CA PRO A 135 8.10 9.83 8.34
C PRO A 135 7.43 10.94 7.51
N ALA A 136 7.68 12.21 7.85
CA ALA A 136 7.14 13.35 7.12
C ALA A 136 7.58 13.38 5.64
N ARG A 137 8.84 13.03 5.35
CA ARG A 137 9.35 12.93 3.97
C ARG A 137 8.84 11.69 3.26
N LEU A 138 8.75 10.55 3.95
CA LEU A 138 8.19 9.32 3.41
C LEU A 138 6.75 9.55 2.93
N ILE A 139 5.93 10.25 3.72
CA ILE A 139 4.53 10.57 3.39
C ILE A 139 4.47 11.64 2.29
N GLY A 140 5.14 12.78 2.49
CA GLY A 140 5.05 13.92 1.58
C GLY A 140 5.66 13.67 0.19
N ASP A 141 6.69 12.82 0.10
CA ASP A 141 7.36 12.51 -1.16
C ASP A 141 6.79 11.25 -1.83
N LEU A 142 5.87 10.51 -1.19
CA LEU A 142 5.33 9.24 -1.70
C LEU A 142 4.80 9.34 -3.14
N PRO A 143 3.98 10.36 -3.52
CA PRO A 143 3.45 10.45 -4.88
C PRO A 143 4.53 10.70 -5.94
N ASN A 144 5.69 11.21 -5.55
CA ASN A 144 6.73 11.70 -6.46
C ASN A 144 8.01 10.84 -6.44
N SER A 145 8.03 9.73 -5.69
CA SER A 145 9.22 8.91 -5.50
C SER A 145 8.96 7.46 -5.83
N SER A 146 9.43 7.01 -7.00
CA SER A 146 9.34 5.61 -7.43
C SER A 146 10.04 4.66 -6.46
N ARG A 147 11.15 5.09 -5.82
CA ARG A 147 11.84 4.30 -4.80
C ARG A 147 10.95 4.05 -3.58
N LEU A 148 10.24 5.08 -3.10
CA LEU A 148 9.31 4.93 -1.97
C LEU A 148 8.11 4.07 -2.37
N GLN A 149 7.54 4.31 -3.55
CA GLN A 149 6.41 3.53 -4.07
C GLN A 149 6.77 2.05 -4.15
N GLN A 150 7.87 1.69 -4.81
CA GLN A 150 8.33 0.30 -4.94
C GLN A 150 8.58 -0.37 -3.58
N ALA A 151 9.18 0.36 -2.63
CA ALA A 151 9.47 -0.19 -1.31
C ALA A 151 8.21 -0.46 -0.49
N LEU A 152 7.22 0.44 -0.57
CA LEU A 152 6.01 0.41 0.24
C LEU A 152 4.87 -0.40 -0.40
N GLU A 153 4.85 -0.55 -1.71
CA GLU A 153 3.96 -1.47 -2.44
C GLU A 153 4.32 -2.94 -2.17
N ASN A 154 5.60 -3.20 -1.85
CA ASN A 154 6.06 -4.55 -1.52
C ASN A 154 5.53 -5.00 -0.15
N GLN A 155 4.49 -5.84 -0.18
CA GLN A 155 3.85 -6.40 1.01
C GLN A 155 4.85 -7.13 1.93
N THR A 156 5.87 -7.80 1.39
CA THR A 156 6.88 -8.49 2.20
C THR A 156 7.69 -7.51 3.04
N ASN A 157 8.05 -6.34 2.48
CA ASN A 157 8.76 -5.30 3.23
C ASN A 157 7.89 -4.78 4.38
N VAL A 158 6.62 -4.46 4.11
CA VAL A 158 5.69 -3.93 5.13
C VAL A 158 5.41 -4.98 6.22
N GLN A 159 5.24 -6.24 5.86
CA GLN A 159 5.00 -7.32 6.82
C GLN A 159 6.23 -7.63 7.67
N ALA A 160 7.43 -7.60 7.08
CA ALA A 160 8.69 -7.73 7.82
C ALA A 160 8.88 -6.58 8.81
N ALA A 161 8.64 -5.33 8.37
CA ALA A 161 8.68 -4.16 9.23
C ALA A 161 7.66 -4.24 10.37
N GLN A 162 6.42 -4.66 10.09
CA GLN A 162 5.40 -4.87 11.12
C GLN A 162 5.83 -5.93 12.16
N THR A 163 6.41 -7.04 11.70
CA THR A 163 6.94 -8.08 12.59
C THR A 163 8.09 -7.54 13.46
N ALA A 164 8.99 -6.75 12.89
CA ALA A 164 10.09 -6.13 13.62
C ALA A 164 9.61 -5.10 14.64
N VAL A 165 8.65 -4.26 14.29
CA VAL A 165 7.99 -3.30 15.19
C VAL A 165 7.40 -4.04 16.39
N VAL A 166 6.64 -5.11 16.14
CA VAL A 166 6.05 -5.94 17.20
C VAL A 166 7.12 -6.51 18.12
N ALA A 167 8.14 -7.17 17.57
CA ALA A 167 9.19 -7.80 18.35
C ALA A 167 9.95 -6.79 19.24
N ASN A 168 10.29 -5.62 18.70
CA ASN A 168 10.98 -4.56 19.44
C ASN A 168 10.12 -4.02 20.59
N LEU A 169 8.82 -3.80 20.35
CA LEU A 169 7.90 -3.31 21.38
C LEU A 169 7.68 -4.35 22.48
N GLN A 170 7.44 -5.62 22.13
CA GLN A 170 7.29 -6.70 23.11
C GLN A 170 8.53 -6.85 23.99
N GLN A 171 9.72 -6.80 23.39
CA GLN A 171 10.98 -6.91 24.14
C GLN A 171 11.23 -5.69 25.05
N ARG A 172 11.01 -4.47 24.55
CA ARG A 172 11.35 -3.24 25.29
C ARG A 172 10.36 -2.94 26.42
N TYR A 173 9.08 -3.25 26.22
CA TYR A 173 7.98 -2.88 27.11
C TYR A 173 7.38 -4.07 27.86
N ALA A 174 7.90 -5.29 27.64
CA ALA A 174 7.41 -6.52 28.26
C ALA A 174 5.90 -6.76 28.06
N VAL A 175 5.38 -6.36 26.90
CA VAL A 175 3.98 -6.55 26.48
C VAL A 175 3.84 -7.80 25.61
N MET A 176 2.66 -8.41 25.60
CA MET A 176 2.32 -9.51 24.69
C MET A 176 1.14 -9.09 23.84
N PHE A 177 1.33 -9.01 22.52
CA PHE A 177 0.25 -8.64 21.62
C PHE A 177 -0.67 -9.82 21.33
N ALA A 178 -1.97 -9.57 21.44
CA ALA A 178 -3.01 -10.48 20.99
C ALA A 178 -3.06 -10.54 19.45
N VAL A 179 -2.81 -9.39 18.78
CA VAL A 179 -2.90 -9.26 17.33
C VAL A 179 -1.65 -8.55 16.78
N PRO A 180 -0.61 -9.33 16.39
CA PRO A 180 0.59 -8.76 15.77
C PRO A 180 0.32 -8.02 14.45
N GLY A 181 -0.76 -8.37 13.75
CA GLY A 181 -1.20 -7.78 12.48
C GLY A 181 -1.96 -6.45 12.64
N PHE A 182 -1.48 -5.51 13.45
CA PHE A 182 -2.19 -4.29 13.80
C PHE A 182 -2.52 -3.37 12.61
N LEU A 183 -1.73 -3.44 11.52
CA LEU A 183 -1.95 -2.57 10.36
C LEU A 183 -3.25 -2.93 9.65
N THR A 184 -3.52 -4.21 9.41
CA THR A 184 -4.59 -4.66 8.51
C THR A 184 -5.72 -5.40 9.20
N THR A 185 -5.61 -5.70 10.50
CA THR A 185 -6.65 -6.43 11.23
C THR A 185 -7.80 -5.49 11.58
N PRO A 186 -9.03 -5.72 11.08
CA PRO A 186 -10.18 -4.90 11.47
C PRO A 186 -10.43 -5.00 12.98
N PHE A 187 -10.73 -3.87 13.61
CA PHE A 187 -11.09 -3.85 15.03
C PHE A 187 -12.05 -2.72 15.36
N PHE A 188 -12.74 -2.87 16.49
CA PHE A 188 -13.62 -1.88 17.09
C PHE A 188 -13.02 -1.43 18.43
N VAL A 189 -13.10 -0.13 18.72
CA VAL A 189 -12.64 0.41 20.01
C VAL A 189 -13.45 -0.20 21.15
N GLY A 190 -12.76 -0.56 22.24
CA GLY A 190 -13.31 -1.23 23.40
C GLY A 190 -13.46 -2.75 23.26
N GLN A 191 -13.04 -3.35 22.15
CA GLN A 191 -13.07 -4.80 21.94
C GLN A 191 -11.69 -5.45 22.14
N PRO A 192 -11.64 -6.75 22.49
CA PRO A 192 -10.41 -7.52 22.49
C PRO A 192 -9.71 -7.49 21.12
N GLY A 193 -8.38 -7.51 21.12
CA GLY A 193 -7.55 -7.52 19.90
C GLY A 193 -6.66 -6.29 19.82
N VAL A 194 -6.62 -5.62 18.66
CA VAL A 194 -5.75 -4.46 18.42
C VAL A 194 -5.93 -3.37 19.48
N ASP A 195 -7.17 -3.08 19.90
CA ASP A 195 -7.44 -2.06 20.93
C ASP A 195 -6.89 -2.45 22.31
N SER A 196 -6.92 -3.74 22.65
CA SER A 196 -6.27 -4.24 23.88
C SER A 196 -4.75 -4.10 23.82
N ASP A 197 -4.15 -4.30 22.64
CA ASP A 197 -2.71 -4.12 22.43
C ASP A 197 -2.31 -2.64 22.55
N LEU A 198 -3.14 -1.72 22.05
CA LEU A 198 -2.98 -0.27 22.28
C LEU A 198 -3.06 0.08 23.77
N GLY A 199 -4.04 -0.48 24.49
CA GLY A 199 -4.15 -0.30 25.93
C GLY A 199 -2.93 -0.83 26.69
N ALA A 200 -2.40 -2.00 26.30
CA ALA A 200 -1.19 -2.56 26.89
C ALA A 200 0.05 -1.67 26.64
N LEU A 201 0.18 -1.11 25.44
CA LEU A 201 1.27 -0.18 25.10
C LEU A 201 1.18 1.14 25.87
N ALA A 202 -0.02 1.70 26.00
CA ALA A 202 -0.25 2.90 26.80
C ALA A 202 0.10 2.66 28.27
N ASN A 203 -0.36 1.55 28.84
CA ASN A 203 -0.05 1.17 30.23
C ASN A 203 1.45 0.93 30.46
N ALA A 204 2.18 0.45 29.44
CA ALA A 204 3.62 0.26 29.50
C ALA A 204 4.44 1.53 29.20
N GLY A 205 3.79 2.65 28.85
CA GLY A 205 4.45 3.92 28.53
C GLY A 205 5.07 3.99 27.13
N ALA A 206 4.61 3.15 26.19
CA ALA A 206 4.99 3.25 24.78
C ALA A 206 4.13 4.26 24.00
N ILE A 207 2.97 4.65 24.56
CA ILE A 207 2.07 5.68 24.06
C ILE A 207 1.91 6.73 25.17
N ASP A 208 2.05 8.00 24.82
CA ASP A 208 1.96 9.13 25.74
C ASP A 208 0.50 9.49 26.09
N ALA A 209 0.33 10.48 26.97
CA ALA A 209 -0.99 10.91 27.43
C ALA A 209 -1.85 11.56 26.34
N ASN A 210 -1.26 12.00 25.22
CA ASN A 210 -1.97 12.56 24.07
C ASN A 210 -2.37 11.46 23.08
N GLY A 211 -2.02 10.21 23.35
CA GLY A 211 -2.27 9.10 22.46
C GLY A 211 -1.26 9.03 21.31
N MET A 212 -0.10 9.65 21.43
CA MET A 212 0.99 9.58 20.44
C MET A 212 2.07 8.61 20.90
N PRO A 213 2.88 8.03 20.00
CA PRO A 213 4.02 7.22 20.42
C PRO A 213 4.98 8.00 21.34
N ASP A 214 5.37 7.38 22.45
CA ASP A 214 6.37 7.96 23.36
C ASP A 214 7.73 8.13 22.67
N ALA A 215 8.50 9.15 23.06
CA ALA A 215 9.78 9.47 22.45
C ALA A 215 10.80 8.32 22.51
N LEU A 216 10.75 7.48 23.56
CA LEU A 216 11.60 6.30 23.66
C LEU A 216 11.16 5.20 22.69
N ALA A 217 9.85 5.04 22.44
CA ALA A 217 9.33 4.10 21.45
C ALA A 217 9.74 4.51 20.03
N VAL A 218 9.61 5.81 19.72
CA VAL A 218 10.06 6.38 18.44
C VAL A 218 11.56 6.15 18.26
N SER A 219 12.36 6.50 19.26
CA SER A 219 13.82 6.35 19.21
C SER A 219 14.25 4.89 19.03
N LEU A 220 13.57 3.95 19.70
CA LEU A 220 13.80 2.52 19.57
C LEU A 220 13.59 2.06 18.13
N LEU A 221 12.43 2.39 17.55
CA LEU A 221 12.08 1.89 16.21
C LEU A 221 12.84 2.58 15.10
N GLN A 222 13.20 3.84 15.28
CA GLN A 222 14.09 4.54 14.38
C GLN A 222 15.47 3.85 14.33
N GLN A 223 16.05 3.51 15.47
CA GLN A 223 17.33 2.79 15.54
C GLN A 223 17.21 1.38 14.95
N ALA A 224 16.14 0.66 15.30
CA ALA A 224 15.90 -0.68 14.80
C ALA A 224 15.72 -0.71 13.27
N GLY A 225 15.01 0.26 12.70
CA GLY A 225 14.84 0.40 11.25
C GLY A 225 16.14 0.77 10.54
N ALA A 226 16.91 1.71 11.09
CA ALA A 226 18.20 2.10 10.52
C ALA A 226 19.22 0.94 10.49
N ALA A 227 19.10 -0.02 11.41
CA ALA A 227 19.93 -1.22 11.43
C ALA A 227 19.55 -2.27 10.36
N HIS A 228 18.42 -2.11 9.67
CA HIS A 228 17.89 -3.07 8.68
C HIS A 228 17.45 -2.35 7.39
N PRO A 229 18.36 -1.75 6.61
CA PRO A 229 18.00 -0.97 5.42
C PRO A 229 17.36 -1.82 4.31
N LEU A 230 16.52 -1.16 3.49
CA LEU A 230 15.87 -1.71 2.28
C LEU A 230 16.63 -1.37 1.00
#